data_AF-A0A136PMY6-F1
#
_entry.id   AF-A0A136PMY6-F1
#
_cell.length_a   1.000
_cell.length_b   1.000
_cell.length_c   1.000
_cell.angle_alpha   90.00
_cell.angle_beta   90.00
_cell.angle_gamma   90.00
#
_symmetry.space_group_name_H-M   'P 1'
#
loop_
_entity.id
_entity.type
_entity.pdbx_description
1 polymer ?
#
loop_
_entity_poly.entity_id
_entity_poly.type
_entity_poly.pdbx_seq_one_letter_code
_entity_poly.pdbx_strand_id
1 'polypeptide(L)'
;MPDSEPSPADAVLERLDDEITFLVDNLRDVSDSLADLAFSLDTHLTEHGHEQVRAVVDRVRATLNTQVTNDLTALVGLGAIRHGPPADPACTGTVTADLPALVMGDPPPPGTDPAGRDSILADLLADAADHLRRLVAFVGEYFDLARVAAEHGNAERAMSAYRLARRAARQAPEAYQIWVTCLVEAARGRPDCPIETTWPPVPLDPSPPAIRQALPPLDATSPEAN
;
A
#
# COMPACT_ATOMS: atom_id res chain seq x y z
N MET A 1 -32.34 -37.64 30.31
CA MET A 1 -32.45 -36.83 29.07
C MET A 1 -31.55 -37.49 28.05
N PRO A 2 -32.03 -37.83 26.85
CA PRO A 2 -31.11 -38.30 25.81
C PRO A 2 -30.28 -37.10 25.35
N ASP A 3 -28.96 -37.19 25.53
CA ASP A 3 -28.00 -36.36 24.83
C ASP A 3 -28.09 -36.79 23.35
N SER A 4 -28.84 -36.04 22.55
CA SER A 4 -28.90 -36.26 21.11
C SER A 4 -27.51 -35.94 20.56
N GLU A 5 -26.79 -36.96 20.08
CA GLU A 5 -25.54 -36.77 19.36
C GLU A 5 -25.78 -35.83 18.16
N PRO A 6 -24.90 -34.85 17.92
CA PRO A 6 -25.05 -33.91 16.82
C PRO A 6 -25.09 -34.66 15.48
N SER A 7 -25.95 -34.20 14.56
CA SER A 7 -26.04 -34.75 13.23
C SER A 7 -24.68 -34.65 12.52
N PRO A 8 -24.30 -35.58 11.63
CA PRO A 8 -23.09 -35.44 10.82
C PRO A 8 -23.06 -34.13 10.01
N ALA A 9 -24.22 -33.56 9.68
CA ALA A 9 -24.31 -32.24 9.05
C ALA A 9 -23.90 -31.11 10.00
N ASP A 10 -24.33 -31.18 11.27
CA ASP A 10 -24.01 -30.19 12.29
C ASP A 10 -22.50 -30.19 12.60
N ALA A 11 -21.89 -31.38 12.68
CA ALA A 11 -20.45 -31.52 12.89
C ALA A 11 -19.61 -30.94 11.73
N VAL A 12 -20.10 -30.98 10.49
CA VAL A 12 -19.43 -30.36 9.35
C VAL A 12 -19.56 -28.83 9.39
N LEU A 13 -20.70 -28.30 9.83
CA LEU A 13 -20.91 -26.86 9.98
C LEU A 13 -20.05 -26.30 11.13
N GLU A 14 -19.97 -27.01 12.25
CA GLU A 14 -19.09 -26.64 13.37
C GLU A 14 -17.62 -26.56 12.92
N ARG A 15 -17.14 -27.59 12.20
CA ARG A 15 -15.78 -27.57 11.64
C ARG A 15 -15.55 -26.45 10.63
N LEU A 16 -16.56 -26.09 9.84
CA LEU A 16 -16.49 -24.98 8.91
C LEU A 16 -16.36 -23.64 9.66
N ASP A 17 -17.17 -23.44 10.70
CA ASP A 17 -17.15 -22.23 11.52
C ASP A 17 -15.81 -22.10 12.29
N ASP A 18 -15.24 -23.21 12.77
CA ASP A 18 -13.91 -23.25 13.40
C ASP A 18 -12.80 -22.80 12.42
N GLU A 19 -12.81 -23.34 11.20
CA GLU A 19 -11.80 -23.01 10.18
C GLU A 19 -11.93 -21.55 9.71
N ILE A 20 -13.17 -21.05 9.54
CA ILE A 20 -13.42 -19.64 9.23
C ILE A 20 -12.86 -18.76 10.36
N THR A 21 -13.14 -19.11 11.62
CA THR A 21 -12.66 -18.35 12.78
C THR A 21 -11.14 -18.31 12.82
N PHE A 22 -10.48 -19.45 12.60
CA PHE A 22 -9.03 -19.54 12.54
C PHE A 22 -8.42 -18.64 11.44
N LEU A 23 -9.00 -18.65 10.24
CA LEU A 23 -8.52 -17.81 9.13
C LEU A 23 -8.77 -16.33 9.39
N VAL A 24 -9.92 -15.98 9.98
CA VAL A 24 -10.26 -14.60 10.34
C VAL A 24 -9.29 -14.05 11.37
N ASP A 25 -8.97 -14.82 12.41
CA ASP A 25 -8.02 -14.41 13.44
C ASP A 25 -6.61 -14.23 12.86
N ASN A 26 -6.14 -15.19 12.05
CA ASN A 26 -4.83 -15.06 11.38
C ASN A 26 -4.75 -13.83 10.46
N LEU A 27 -5.80 -13.54 9.69
CA LEU A 27 -5.83 -12.37 8.82
C LEU A 27 -6.01 -11.07 9.60
N ARG A 28 -6.66 -11.12 10.76
CA ARG A 28 -6.75 -9.98 11.68
C ARG A 28 -5.40 -9.63 12.28
N ASP A 29 -4.61 -10.63 12.68
CA ASP A 29 -3.22 -10.41 13.14
C ASP A 29 -2.37 -9.72 12.05
N VAL A 30 -2.62 -10.03 10.78
CA VAL A 30 -1.98 -9.34 9.65
C VAL A 30 -2.43 -7.88 9.57
N SER A 31 -3.73 -7.59 9.73
CA SER A 31 -4.24 -6.20 9.78
C SER A 31 -3.62 -5.40 10.92
N ASP A 32 -3.59 -5.99 12.12
CA ASP A 32 -3.01 -5.36 13.32
C ASP A 32 -1.51 -5.09 13.10
N SER A 33 -0.77 -6.05 12.53
CA SER A 33 0.63 -5.84 12.17
C SER A 33 0.83 -4.73 11.13
N LEU A 34 -0.08 -4.54 10.17
CA LEU A 34 -0.01 -3.44 9.20
C LEU A 34 -0.28 -2.09 9.86
N ALA A 35 -1.23 -2.03 10.81
CA ALA A 35 -1.52 -0.83 11.58
C ALA A 35 -0.31 -0.41 12.45
N ASP A 36 0.33 -1.37 13.12
CA ASP A 36 1.54 -1.13 13.92
C ASP A 36 2.71 -0.63 13.07
N LEU A 37 2.86 -1.16 11.85
CA LEU A 37 3.86 -0.70 10.90
C LEU A 37 3.57 0.72 10.41
N ALA A 38 2.30 1.06 10.16
CA ALA A 38 1.91 2.42 9.77
C ALA A 38 2.24 3.43 10.88
N PHE A 39 1.97 3.09 12.14
CA PHE A 39 2.31 3.91 13.30
C PHE A 39 3.83 4.05 13.48
N SER A 40 4.58 2.96 13.34
CA SER A 40 6.04 2.96 13.44
C SER A 40 6.68 3.81 12.34
N LEU A 41 6.15 3.73 11.11
CA LEU A 41 6.61 4.54 9.99
C LEU A 41 6.49 6.03 10.29
N ASP A 42 5.35 6.48 10.81
CA ASP A 42 5.13 7.89 11.12
C ASP A 42 6.14 8.44 12.14
N THR A 43 6.42 7.63 13.17
CA THR A 43 7.43 7.94 14.19
C THR A 43 8.81 8.10 13.53
N HIS A 44 9.24 7.11 12.72
CA HIS A 44 10.56 7.13 12.10
C HIS A 44 10.74 8.21 11.03
N LEU A 45 9.67 8.57 10.31
CA LEU A 45 9.70 9.69 9.36
C LEU A 45 9.90 11.02 10.09
N THR A 46 9.31 11.17 11.28
CA THR A 46 9.46 12.38 12.12
C THR A 46 10.87 12.48 12.72
N GLU A 47 11.48 11.35 13.07
CA GLU A 47 12.84 11.26 13.60
C GLU A 47 13.92 11.22 12.51
N HIS A 48 13.52 11.19 11.22
CA HIS A 48 14.41 11.05 10.06
C HIS A 48 15.29 9.78 10.09
N GLY A 49 14.84 8.70 10.73
CA GLY A 49 15.55 7.42 10.82
C GLY A 49 15.46 6.58 9.55
N HIS A 50 16.34 6.82 8.57
CA HIS A 50 16.19 6.24 7.23
C HIS A 50 16.30 4.70 7.20
N GLU A 51 17.14 4.10 8.04
CA GLU A 51 17.26 2.63 8.13
C GLU A 51 15.97 2.01 8.69
N GLN A 52 15.37 2.66 9.69
CA GLN A 52 14.12 2.21 10.29
C GLN A 52 12.95 2.37 9.31
N VAL A 53 12.87 3.49 8.59
CA VAL A 53 11.88 3.70 7.51
C VAL A 53 12.01 2.59 6.45
N ARG A 54 13.23 2.28 6.01
CA ARG A 54 13.48 1.19 5.06
C ARG A 54 12.98 -0.15 5.59
N ALA A 55 13.32 -0.48 6.84
CA ALA A 55 12.93 -1.73 7.46
C ALA A 55 11.41 -1.87 7.55
N VAL A 56 10.70 -0.79 7.90
CA VAL A 56 9.23 -0.77 7.93
C VAL A 56 8.65 -0.98 6.54
N VAL A 57 9.13 -0.27 5.52
CA VAL A 57 8.66 -0.42 4.13
C VAL A 57 8.89 -1.84 3.60
N ASP A 58 10.07 -2.41 3.84
CA ASP A 58 10.39 -3.79 3.47
C ASP A 58 9.47 -4.78 4.22
N ARG A 59 9.15 -4.51 5.49
CA ARG A 59 8.26 -5.34 6.30
C ARG A 59 6.82 -5.28 5.80
N VAL A 60 6.28 -4.10 5.49
CA VAL A 60 4.93 -3.94 4.89
C VAL A 60 4.80 -4.80 3.63
N ARG A 61 5.80 -4.77 2.75
CA ARG A 61 5.82 -5.60 1.54
C ARG A 61 5.91 -7.09 1.86
N ALA A 62 6.71 -7.48 2.84
CA ALA A 62 6.89 -8.88 3.25
C ALA A 62 5.65 -9.45 3.96
N THR A 63 4.87 -8.62 4.65
CA THR A 63 3.62 -9.02 5.31
C THR A 63 2.59 -9.50 4.27
N LEU A 64 2.48 -8.83 3.11
CA LEU A 64 1.57 -9.21 2.02
C LEU A 64 2.14 -10.30 1.09
N ASN A 65 2.47 -11.45 1.68
CA ASN A 65 3.11 -12.57 1.00
C ASN A 65 2.11 -13.59 0.38
N THR A 66 2.66 -14.71 -0.08
CA THR A 66 1.89 -15.80 -0.68
C THR A 66 0.96 -16.47 0.33
N GLN A 67 1.37 -16.60 1.61
CA GLN A 67 0.55 -17.20 2.66
C GLN A 67 -0.76 -16.42 2.84
N VAL A 68 -0.67 -15.10 3.00
CA VAL A 68 -1.86 -14.21 3.10
C VAL A 68 -2.77 -14.37 1.87
N THR A 69 -2.20 -14.56 0.69
CA THR A 69 -3.00 -14.79 -0.53
C THR A 69 -3.78 -16.11 -0.46
N ASN A 70 -3.14 -17.16 0.06
CA ASN A 70 -3.76 -18.48 0.23
C ASN A 70 -4.87 -18.42 1.29
N ASP A 71 -4.59 -17.81 2.43
CA ASP A 71 -5.54 -17.69 3.55
C ASP A 71 -6.76 -16.86 3.14
N LEU A 72 -6.56 -15.74 2.44
CA LEU A 72 -7.66 -14.93 1.90
C LEU A 72 -8.50 -15.71 0.88
N THR A 73 -7.86 -16.53 0.03
CA THR A 73 -8.55 -17.37 -0.96
C THR A 73 -9.34 -18.48 -0.29
N ALA A 74 -8.78 -19.12 0.74
CA ALA A 74 -9.46 -20.12 1.54
C ALA A 74 -10.69 -19.52 2.23
N LEU A 75 -10.53 -18.36 2.88
CA LEU A 75 -11.61 -17.68 3.58
C LEU A 75 -12.75 -17.28 2.63
N VAL A 76 -12.43 -16.79 1.42
CA VAL A 76 -13.44 -16.56 0.37
C VAL A 76 -14.22 -17.84 0.06
N GLY A 77 -13.55 -18.97 -0.12
CA GLY A 77 -14.20 -20.23 -0.45
C GLY A 77 -15.13 -20.70 0.67
N LEU A 78 -14.65 -20.67 1.91
CA LEU A 78 -15.41 -21.10 3.09
C LEU A 78 -16.56 -20.14 3.40
N GLY A 79 -16.33 -18.83 3.32
CA GLY A 79 -17.36 -17.81 3.48
C GLY A 79 -18.48 -17.95 2.45
N ALA A 80 -18.16 -18.29 1.19
CA ALA A 80 -19.16 -18.52 0.15
C ALA A 80 -20.01 -19.77 0.43
N ILE A 81 -19.41 -20.84 0.97
CA ILE A 81 -20.14 -22.03 1.41
C ILE A 81 -21.06 -21.68 2.58
N ARG A 82 -20.57 -20.88 3.53
CA ARG A 82 -21.26 -20.56 4.79
C ARG A 82 -22.42 -19.58 4.63
N HIS A 83 -22.25 -18.57 3.79
CA HIS A 83 -23.18 -17.45 3.64
C HIS A 83 -23.99 -17.50 2.34
N GLY A 84 -23.59 -18.35 1.40
CA GLY A 84 -24.16 -18.37 0.05
C GLY A 84 -23.66 -17.18 -0.79
N PRO A 85 -24.19 -17.02 -2.02
CA PRO A 85 -23.83 -15.90 -2.87
C PRO A 85 -24.23 -14.57 -2.20
N PRO A 86 -23.39 -13.53 -2.29
CA PRO A 86 -23.72 -12.20 -1.77
C PRO A 86 -25.03 -11.70 -2.38
N ALA A 87 -25.99 -11.34 -1.52
CA ALA A 87 -27.34 -10.96 -1.92
C ALA A 87 -27.43 -9.57 -2.59
N ASP A 88 -26.43 -8.71 -2.36
CA ASP A 88 -26.43 -7.33 -2.84
C ASP A 88 -25.43 -7.14 -4.01
N PRO A 89 -25.90 -6.71 -5.20
CA PRO A 89 -25.03 -6.42 -6.34
C PRO A 89 -24.01 -5.29 -6.04
N ALA A 90 -24.31 -4.36 -5.14
CA ALA A 90 -23.37 -3.32 -4.69
C ALA A 90 -22.20 -3.92 -3.89
N CYS A 91 -22.42 -5.06 -3.24
CA CYS A 91 -21.36 -5.80 -2.59
C CYS A 91 -20.53 -6.61 -3.59
N THR A 92 -21.11 -7.14 -4.69
CA THR A 92 -20.39 -8.00 -5.66
C THR A 92 -19.38 -7.30 -6.59
N GLY A 93 -19.25 -5.98 -6.55
CA GLY A 93 -18.40 -5.24 -7.48
C GLY A 93 -16.90 -5.36 -7.20
N THR A 94 -16.10 -5.30 -8.27
CA THR A 94 -14.66 -5.05 -8.15
C THR A 94 -14.38 -3.69 -7.53
N VAL A 95 -13.39 -3.64 -6.65
CA VAL A 95 -12.96 -2.39 -6.03
C VAL A 95 -12.04 -1.67 -7.01
N THR A 96 -12.47 -0.50 -7.46
CA THR A 96 -11.67 0.42 -8.28
C THR A 96 -11.35 1.64 -7.44
N ALA A 97 -10.09 1.78 -7.06
CA ALA A 97 -9.57 2.96 -6.41
C ALA A 97 -8.22 3.33 -6.98
N ASP A 98 -7.95 4.62 -7.02
CA ASP A 98 -6.68 5.15 -7.48
C ASP A 98 -5.64 5.03 -6.37
N LEU A 99 -4.46 4.54 -6.75
CA LEU A 99 -3.33 4.52 -5.83
C LEU A 99 -2.93 5.96 -5.51
N PRO A 100 -2.50 6.24 -4.26
CA PRO A 100 -1.93 7.53 -3.92
C PRO A 100 -0.82 7.88 -4.91
N ALA A 101 -0.94 9.02 -5.58
CA ALA A 101 0.08 9.52 -6.48
C ALA A 101 0.96 10.54 -5.75
N LEU A 102 2.26 10.49 -6.03
CA LEU A 102 3.18 11.54 -5.62
C LEU A 102 3.05 12.70 -6.62
N VAL A 103 2.75 13.89 -6.12
CA VAL A 103 2.84 15.14 -6.88
C VAL A 103 4.00 15.90 -6.27
N MET A 104 5.17 15.84 -6.90
CA MET A 104 6.31 16.63 -6.46
C MET A 104 6.25 18.02 -7.07
N GLY A 105 6.59 19.03 -6.27
CA GLY A 105 6.90 20.36 -6.77
C GLY A 105 8.11 20.35 -7.72
N ASP A 106 8.22 21.37 -8.57
CA ASP A 106 9.35 21.51 -9.47
C ASP A 106 10.68 21.64 -8.70
N PRO A 107 11.79 21.07 -9.22
CA PRO A 107 13.09 21.25 -8.61
C PRO A 107 13.49 22.73 -8.58
N PRO A 108 14.34 23.16 -7.63
CA PRO A 108 14.72 24.56 -7.49
C PRO A 108 15.39 25.06 -8.78
N PRO A 109 15.00 26.24 -9.30
CA PRO A 109 15.60 26.78 -10.50
C PRO A 109 17.11 27.06 -10.30
N PRO A 110 17.91 26.99 -11.38
CA PRO A 110 19.33 27.31 -11.30
C PRO A 110 19.52 28.77 -10.87
N GLY A 111 20.31 29.00 -9.83
CA GLY A 111 20.53 30.33 -9.24
C GLY A 111 19.62 30.69 -8.08
N THR A 112 18.79 29.75 -7.60
CA THR A 112 18.07 29.90 -6.33
C THR A 112 19.07 30.15 -5.20
N ASP A 113 18.79 31.13 -4.35
CA ASP A 113 19.59 31.41 -3.17
C ASP A 113 19.56 30.21 -2.20
N PRO A 114 20.55 30.04 -1.32
CA PRO A 114 20.62 28.85 -0.45
C PRO A 114 19.40 28.72 0.46
N ALA A 115 18.83 29.84 0.93
CA ALA A 115 17.63 29.82 1.77
C ALA A 115 16.37 29.34 1.02
N GLY A 116 16.16 29.79 -0.22
CA GLY A 116 15.07 29.31 -1.06
C GLY A 116 15.25 27.85 -1.47
N ARG A 117 16.49 27.41 -1.73
CA ARG A 117 16.80 26.01 -2.00
C ARG A 117 16.49 25.11 -0.81
N ASP A 118 16.85 25.54 0.40
CA ASP A 118 16.59 24.79 1.63
C ASP A 118 15.09 24.67 1.92
N SER A 119 14.30 25.73 1.65
CA SER A 119 12.84 25.69 1.76
C SER A 119 12.23 24.68 0.78
N ILE A 120 12.63 24.71 -0.49
CA ILE A 120 12.11 23.81 -1.53
C ILE A 120 12.45 22.35 -1.19
N LEU A 121 13.67 22.08 -0.70
CA LEU A 121 14.06 20.73 -0.29
C LEU A 121 13.29 20.24 0.95
N ALA A 122 12.97 21.13 1.89
CA ALA A 122 12.14 20.80 3.05
C ALA A 122 10.71 20.44 2.63
N ASP A 123 10.12 21.19 1.70
CA ASP A 123 8.79 20.90 1.15
C ASP A 123 8.78 19.55 0.41
N LEU A 124 9.77 19.30 -0.46
CA LEU A 124 9.90 18.02 -1.17
C LEU A 124 10.09 16.83 -0.21
N LEU A 125 10.87 17.00 0.87
CA LEU A 125 11.06 15.98 1.88
C LEU A 125 9.74 15.68 2.63
N ALA A 126 8.98 16.73 2.95
CA ALA A 126 7.67 16.60 3.60
C ALA A 126 6.66 15.90 2.68
N ASP A 127 6.60 16.27 1.40
CA ASP A 127 5.72 15.64 0.40
C ASP A 127 6.06 14.17 0.19
N ALA A 128 7.35 13.82 0.12
CA ALA A 128 7.79 12.44 -0.02
C ALA A 128 7.48 11.60 1.24
N ALA A 129 7.64 12.18 2.44
CA ALA A 129 7.27 11.53 3.70
C ALA A 129 5.76 11.30 3.79
N ASP A 130 4.96 12.32 3.44
CA ASP A 130 3.50 12.21 3.42
C ASP A 130 3.01 11.18 2.39
N HIS A 131 3.66 11.10 1.23
CA HIS A 131 3.34 10.08 0.24
C HIS A 131 3.59 8.66 0.76
N LEU A 132 4.70 8.43 1.49
CA LEU A 132 4.95 7.15 2.17
C LEU A 132 3.86 6.82 3.18
N ARG A 133 3.44 7.78 4.01
CA ARG A 133 2.33 7.60 4.97
C ARG A 133 1.05 7.19 4.25
N ARG A 134 0.69 7.90 3.18
CA ARG A 134 -0.51 7.60 2.39
C ARG A 134 -0.45 6.21 1.77
N LEU A 135 0.69 5.79 1.23
CA LEU A 135 0.83 4.44 0.68
C LEU A 135 0.64 3.36 1.74
N VAL A 136 1.27 3.48 2.92
CA VAL A 136 1.16 2.47 3.97
C VAL A 136 -0.23 2.45 4.62
N ALA A 137 -0.86 3.61 4.82
CA ALA A 137 -2.25 3.68 5.26
C ALA A 137 -3.20 3.00 4.25
N PHE A 138 -3.01 3.28 2.96
CA PHE A 138 -3.78 2.65 1.88
C PHE A 138 -3.60 1.13 1.86
N VAL A 139 -2.40 0.61 2.15
CA VAL A 139 -2.16 -0.83 2.28
C VAL A 139 -3.05 -1.45 3.37
N GLY A 140 -3.07 -0.86 4.57
CA GLY A 140 -3.88 -1.34 5.68
C GLY A 140 -5.38 -1.31 5.36
N GLU A 141 -5.88 -0.17 4.88
CA GLU A 141 -7.30 0.02 4.56
C GLU A 141 -7.82 -1.01 3.54
N TYR A 142 -7.09 -1.21 2.44
CA TYR A 142 -7.51 -2.14 1.39
C TYR A 142 -7.30 -3.60 1.75
N PHE A 143 -6.37 -3.89 2.67
CA PHE A 143 -6.24 -5.23 3.22
C PHE A 143 -7.42 -5.57 4.15
N ASP A 144 -7.82 -4.66 5.03
CA ASP A 144 -9.01 -4.84 5.87
C ASP A 144 -10.29 -5.00 5.04
N LEU A 145 -10.45 -4.19 4.00
CA LEU A 145 -11.54 -4.34 3.05
C LEU A 145 -11.54 -5.72 2.39
N ALA A 146 -10.36 -6.23 2.03
CA ALA A 146 -10.23 -7.55 1.42
C ALA A 146 -10.61 -8.67 2.39
N ARG A 147 -10.17 -8.58 3.65
CA ARG A 147 -10.50 -9.55 4.71
C ARG A 147 -12.00 -9.59 4.98
N VAL A 148 -12.64 -8.43 5.21
CA VAL A 148 -14.08 -8.35 5.47
C VAL A 148 -14.89 -8.88 4.28
N ALA A 149 -14.46 -8.61 3.05
CA ALA A 149 -15.09 -9.19 1.86
C ALA A 149 -14.91 -10.71 1.79
N ALA A 150 -13.74 -11.23 2.17
CA ALA A 150 -13.45 -12.66 2.18
C ALA A 150 -14.32 -13.42 3.20
N GLU A 151 -14.52 -12.86 4.39
CA GLU A 151 -15.41 -13.40 5.43
C GLU A 151 -16.81 -13.70 4.90
N HIS A 152 -17.33 -12.81 4.04
CA HIS A 152 -18.66 -12.93 3.45
C HIS A 152 -18.67 -13.71 2.12
N GLY A 153 -17.58 -14.40 1.77
CA GLY A 153 -17.47 -15.19 0.55
C GLY A 153 -17.39 -14.37 -0.74
N ASN A 154 -17.10 -13.08 -0.65
CA ASN A 154 -17.12 -12.18 -1.78
C ASN A 154 -15.76 -12.15 -2.50
N ALA A 155 -15.57 -13.12 -3.39
CA ALA A 155 -14.32 -13.35 -4.10
C ALA A 155 -13.84 -12.13 -4.90
N GLU A 156 -14.71 -11.51 -5.70
CA GLU A 156 -14.30 -10.42 -6.59
C GLU A 156 -13.85 -9.20 -5.79
N ARG A 157 -14.63 -8.81 -4.78
CA ARG A 157 -14.30 -7.66 -3.93
C ARG A 157 -13.04 -7.93 -3.11
N ALA A 158 -12.92 -9.10 -2.49
CA ALA A 158 -11.76 -9.47 -1.70
C ALA A 158 -10.47 -9.43 -2.53
N MET A 159 -10.48 -10.07 -3.70
CA MET A 159 -9.28 -10.18 -4.53
C MET A 159 -8.92 -8.87 -5.23
N SER A 160 -9.89 -8.04 -5.59
CA SER A 160 -9.62 -6.71 -6.16
C SER A 160 -9.02 -5.76 -5.11
N ALA A 161 -9.59 -5.71 -3.90
CA ALA A 161 -9.04 -4.90 -2.80
C ALA A 161 -7.63 -5.37 -2.41
N TYR A 162 -7.40 -6.68 -2.27
CA TYR A 162 -6.08 -7.21 -1.94
C TYR A 162 -5.02 -6.90 -3.01
N ARG A 163 -5.40 -6.92 -4.30
CA ARG A 163 -4.49 -6.51 -5.38
C ARG A 163 -4.11 -5.03 -5.27
N LEU A 164 -5.02 -4.15 -4.86
CA LEU A 164 -4.72 -2.73 -4.63
C LEU A 164 -3.74 -2.56 -3.46
N ALA A 165 -3.99 -3.22 -2.33
CA ALA A 165 -3.05 -3.23 -1.19
C ALA A 165 -1.65 -3.71 -1.61
N ARG A 166 -1.55 -4.81 -2.36
CA ARG A 166 -0.24 -5.30 -2.85
C ARG A 166 0.44 -4.35 -3.82
N ARG A 167 -0.30 -3.62 -4.65
CA ARG A 167 0.29 -2.62 -5.56
C ARG A 167 0.87 -1.45 -4.77
N ALA A 168 0.13 -0.91 -3.79
CA ALA A 168 0.63 0.15 -2.92
C ALA A 168 1.88 -0.29 -2.14
N ALA A 169 1.87 -1.51 -1.58
CA ALA A 169 3.04 -2.06 -0.88
C ALA A 169 4.27 -2.25 -1.78
N ARG A 170 4.07 -2.45 -3.09
CA ARG A 170 5.17 -2.53 -4.09
C ARG A 170 5.70 -1.17 -4.51
N GLN A 171 4.90 -0.11 -4.40
CA GLN A 171 5.31 1.27 -4.69
C GLN A 171 6.05 1.92 -3.51
N ALA A 172 5.79 1.48 -2.27
CA ALA A 172 6.42 2.04 -1.07
C ALA A 172 7.97 2.06 -1.10
N PRO A 173 8.68 1.03 -1.62
CA PRO A 173 10.14 1.10 -1.78
C PRO A 173 10.61 2.21 -2.73
N GLU A 174 9.87 2.49 -3.79
CA GLU A 174 10.20 3.56 -4.74
C GLU A 174 10.00 4.93 -4.08
N ALA A 175 8.89 5.12 -3.37
CA ALA A 175 8.63 6.31 -2.56
C ALA A 175 9.71 6.54 -1.49
N TYR A 176 10.21 5.47 -0.86
CA TYR A 176 11.33 5.54 0.08
C TYR A 176 12.62 6.03 -0.58
N GLN A 177 12.92 5.61 -1.81
CA GLN A 177 14.10 6.09 -2.54
C GLN A 177 14.01 7.59 -2.85
N ILE A 178 12.80 8.10 -3.13
CA ILE A 178 12.59 9.54 -3.35
C ILE A 178 12.84 10.29 -2.05
N TRP A 179 12.23 9.85 -0.95
CA TRP A 179 12.39 10.48 0.37
C TRP A 179 13.85 10.51 0.83
N VAL A 180 14.59 9.40 0.72
CA VAL A 180 16.01 9.35 1.11
C VAL A 180 16.89 10.25 0.23
N THR A 181 16.55 10.40 -1.05
CA THR A 181 17.25 11.32 -1.96
C THR A 181 17.06 12.77 -1.52
N CYS A 182 15.83 13.16 -1.19
CA CYS A 182 15.55 14.49 -0.62
C CYS A 182 16.33 14.73 0.67
N LEU A 183 16.42 13.72 1.54
CA LEU A 183 17.15 13.80 2.80
C LEU A 183 18.67 14.00 2.58
N VAL A 184 19.27 13.27 1.64
CA VAL A 184 20.69 13.43 1.28
C VAL A 184 20.97 14.81 0.71
N GLU A 185 20.11 15.32 -0.17
CA GLU A 185 20.26 16.66 -0.74
C GLU A 185 20.13 17.76 0.32
N ALA A 186 19.19 17.61 1.27
CA ALA A 186 19.06 18.53 2.40
C ALA A 186 20.30 18.51 3.32
N ALA A 187 20.94 17.35 3.51
CA ALA A 187 22.17 17.22 4.29
C ALA A 187 23.38 17.85 3.58
N ARG A 188 23.50 17.71 2.26
CA ARG A 188 24.58 18.31 1.45
C ARG A 188 24.57 19.84 1.47
N GLY A 189 23.40 20.45 1.68
CA GLY A 189 23.26 21.91 1.85
C GLY A 189 23.78 22.44 3.19
N ARG A 190 24.04 21.58 4.19
CA ARG A 190 24.48 21.98 5.53
C ARG A 190 25.94 21.54 5.79
N PRO A 191 26.91 22.47 5.72
CA PRO A 191 28.33 22.13 5.87
C PRO A 191 28.72 21.60 7.27
N ASP A 192 27.89 21.84 8.31
CA ASP A 192 28.19 21.46 9.70
C ASP A 192 27.48 20.18 10.18
N CYS A 193 26.76 19.47 9.30
CA CYS A 193 26.14 18.21 9.68
C CYS A 193 27.13 17.06 9.41
N PRO A 194 27.61 16.32 10.43
CA PRO A 194 28.46 15.16 10.19
C PRO A 194 27.62 14.13 9.43
N ILE A 195 27.90 13.98 8.13
CA ILE A 195 27.38 12.90 7.31
C ILE A 195 28.09 11.64 7.81
N GLU A 196 27.57 11.01 8.87
CA GLU A 196 28.05 9.71 9.31
C GLU A 196 27.91 8.70 8.16
N THR A 197 28.97 7.95 7.95
CA THR A 197 29.35 7.24 6.72
C THR A 197 28.54 5.97 6.44
N THR A 198 27.25 5.94 6.77
CA THR A 198 26.35 4.78 6.63
C THR A 198 25.26 4.96 5.57
N TRP A 199 25.26 6.07 4.83
CA TRP A 199 24.31 6.29 3.74
C TRP A 199 24.53 5.30 2.60
N PRO A 200 23.48 4.63 2.08
CA PRO A 200 23.62 3.78 0.92
C PRO A 200 24.07 4.63 -0.28
N PRO A 201 24.92 4.09 -1.17
CA PRO A 201 25.17 4.75 -2.44
C PRO A 201 23.84 4.87 -3.18
N VAL A 202 23.40 6.11 -3.44
CA VAL A 202 22.29 6.37 -4.37
C VAL A 202 22.70 5.73 -5.70
N PRO A 203 21.97 4.72 -6.23
CA PRO A 203 22.20 4.27 -7.57
C PRO A 203 21.87 5.44 -8.50
N LEU A 204 22.91 6.07 -9.04
CA LEU A 204 22.80 7.00 -10.16
C LEU A 204 22.39 6.18 -11.40
N ASP A 205 21.12 5.80 -11.49
CA ASP A 205 20.51 5.53 -12.79
C ASP A 205 19.98 6.88 -13.32
N PRO A 206 20.59 7.46 -14.36
CA PRO A 206 20.18 8.74 -14.91
C PRO A 206 18.89 8.67 -15.75
N SER A 207 18.13 7.58 -15.68
CA SER A 207 16.86 7.46 -16.41
C SER A 207 15.73 8.14 -15.64
N PRO A 208 15.21 9.31 -16.08
CA PRO A 208 14.01 9.86 -15.49
C PRO A 208 12.84 8.87 -15.68
N PRO A 209 11.93 8.72 -14.70
CA PRO A 209 10.69 8.02 -14.95
C PRO A 209 10.01 8.74 -16.12
N ALA A 210 9.69 7.99 -17.17
CA ALA A 210 8.88 8.49 -18.27
C ALA A 210 7.51 8.88 -17.71
N ILE A 211 7.39 10.12 -17.26
CA ILE A 211 6.14 10.82 -17.01
C ILE A 211 5.42 10.74 -18.34
N ARG A 212 4.39 9.90 -18.39
CA ARG A 212 3.48 9.76 -19.51
C ARG A 212 2.96 11.15 -19.84
N GLN A 213 3.50 11.74 -20.91
CA GLN A 213 2.91 12.91 -21.52
C GLN A 213 1.49 12.55 -21.93
N ALA A 214 0.57 13.35 -21.42
CA ALA A 214 -0.83 13.36 -21.78
C ALA A 214 -0.98 13.29 -23.31
N LEU A 215 -1.81 12.37 -23.78
CA LEU A 215 -2.41 12.47 -25.11
C LEU A 215 -3.13 13.83 -25.21
N PRO A 216 -2.86 14.65 -26.24
CA PRO A 216 -3.77 15.73 -26.59
C PRO A 216 -5.01 15.18 -27.32
N PRO A 217 -6.12 15.94 -27.35
CA PRO A 217 -7.45 15.41 -27.58
C PRO A 217 -7.71 15.12 -29.06
N LEU A 218 -8.44 14.03 -29.32
CA LEU A 218 -9.13 13.83 -30.58
C LEU A 218 -10.35 14.75 -30.60
N ASP A 219 -10.28 15.83 -31.38
CA ASP A 219 -11.41 16.27 -32.19
C ASP A 219 -11.03 17.42 -33.14
N ALA A 220 -11.31 17.23 -34.43
CA ALA A 220 -11.95 18.18 -35.35
C ALA A 220 -11.76 17.76 -36.82
N THR A 221 -12.75 17.06 -37.35
CA THR A 221 -13.44 17.33 -38.63
C THR A 221 -12.77 18.23 -39.72
N SER A 222 -12.59 17.63 -40.91
CA SER A 222 -12.86 18.12 -42.30
C SER A 222 -12.02 19.27 -42.92
N PRO A 223 -12.05 19.52 -44.27
CA PRO A 223 -12.31 18.70 -45.48
C PRO A 223 -11.33 18.94 -46.68
N GLU A 224 -11.52 18.16 -47.77
CA GLU A 224 -11.26 18.46 -49.21
C GLU A 224 -9.85 18.59 -49.87
N ALA A 225 -9.83 18.11 -51.13
CA ALA A 225 -8.89 18.31 -52.26
C ALA A 225 -7.50 17.65 -52.15
N ASN A 226 -7.06 16.78 -53.07
CA ASN A 226 -7.26 16.68 -54.52
C ASN A 226 -7.02 15.22 -54.96
#